data_AF-A0A1F7RQT4-F1
#
_entry.id   AF-A0A1F7RQT4-F1
#
_cell.length_a   1.000
_cell.length_b   1.000
_cell.length_c   1.000
_cell.angle_alpha   90.00
_cell.angle_beta   90.00
_cell.angle_gamma   90.00
#
_symmetry.space_group_name_H-M   'P 1'
#
loop_
_entity.id
_entity.type
_entity.pdbx_description
1 polymer ?
#
loop_
_entity_poly.entity_id
_entity_poly.type
_entity_poly.pdbx_seq_one_letter_code
_entity_poly.pdbx_strand_id
1 'polypeptide(L)'
;MTNPIKFYADENVPIAIVKGLERRNVDIRTSKSARMLGASDKKQLAYSLKHERVIVTFDDDFLRLHSKGEEHNGIIFISKKASLGYIIRKIM
;
A
#
# COMPACT_ATOMS: atom_id res chain seq x y z
N MET A 1 -11.86 5.43 20.77
CA MET A 1 -10.70 4.58 20.41
C MET A 1 -10.50 4.72 18.91
N THR A 2 -9.31 5.09 18.46
CA THR A 2 -8.99 5.20 17.02
C THR A 2 -8.67 3.82 16.46
N ASN A 3 -9.35 3.41 15.39
CA ASN A 3 -8.99 2.18 14.69
C ASN A 3 -7.62 2.34 14.02
N PRO A 4 -6.71 1.35 14.15
CA PRO A 4 -5.43 1.40 13.47
C PRO A 4 -5.62 1.35 11.95
N ILE A 5 -4.81 2.13 11.22
CA ILE A 5 -4.82 2.15 9.76
C ILE A 5 -4.34 0.79 9.24
N LYS A 6 -5.06 0.24 8.27
CA LYS A 6 -4.68 -0.99 7.57
C LYS A 6 -4.03 -0.62 6.25
N PHE A 7 -2.98 -1.33 5.86
CA PHE A 7 -2.21 -1.06 4.66
C PHE A 7 -2.30 -2.23 3.68
N TYR A 8 -2.19 -1.88 2.40
CA TYR A 8 -2.10 -2.80 1.29
C TYR A 8 -0.83 -2.50 0.49
N ALA A 9 0.14 -3.41 0.54
CA ALA A 9 1.37 -3.29 -0.22
C ALA A 9 1.15 -3.81 -1.64
N ASP A 10 1.33 -2.91 -2.61
CA ASP A 10 1.35 -3.22 -4.02
C ASP A 10 2.50 -4.20 -4.38
N GLU A 11 2.43 -4.85 -5.54
CA GLU A 11 3.38 -5.90 -5.93
C GLU A 11 4.82 -5.41 -6.09
N ASN A 12 5.01 -4.12 -6.38
CA ASN A 12 6.34 -3.50 -6.49
C ASN A 12 6.97 -3.14 -5.14
N VAL A 13 6.23 -3.23 -4.02
CA VAL A 13 6.74 -2.83 -2.72
C VAL A 13 7.75 -3.85 -2.22
N PRO A 14 8.99 -3.44 -1.88
CA PRO A 14 10.00 -4.36 -1.36
C PRO A 14 9.52 -5.08 -0.10
N ILE A 15 9.64 -6.41 -0.10
CA ILE A 15 9.24 -7.27 1.02
C ILE A 15 9.91 -6.89 2.35
N ALA A 16 11.09 -6.26 2.31
CA ALA A 16 11.78 -5.76 3.49
C ALA A 16 10.99 -4.65 4.22
N ILE A 17 10.26 -3.81 3.48
CA ILE A 17 9.39 -2.77 4.07
C ILE A 17 8.23 -3.45 4.78
N VAL A 18 7.56 -4.39 4.11
CA VAL A 18 6.44 -5.16 4.66
C VAL A 18 6.85 -5.86 5.95
N LYS A 19 7.94 -6.64 5.92
CA LYS A 19 8.48 -7.31 7.13
C LYS A 19 8.86 -6.33 8.23
N GLY A 20 9.39 -5.16 7.86
CA GLY A 20 9.75 -4.10 8.80
C GLY A 20 8.54 -3.54 9.55
N LEU A 21 7.43 -3.37 8.85
CA LEU A 21 6.14 -2.90 9.39
C LEU A 21 5.44 -3.99 10.21
N GLU A 22 5.41 -5.23 9.71
CA GLU A 22 4.85 -6.40 10.44
C GLU A 22 5.53 -6.61 11.80
N ARG A 23 6.87 -6.52 11.85
CA ARG A 23 7.65 -6.61 13.10
C ARG A 23 7.29 -5.54 14.13
N ARG A 24 6.55 -4.51 13.72
CA ARG A 24 6.11 -3.39 14.55
C ARG A 24 4.59 -3.38 14.73
N ASN A 25 3.94 -4.51 14.46
CA ASN A 25 2.50 -4.73 14.62
C ASN A 25 1.62 -3.83 13.74
N VAL A 26 2.14 -3.34 12.61
CA VAL A 26 1.35 -2.64 11.60
C VAL A 26 0.55 -3.67 10.78
N ASP A 27 -0.76 -3.48 10.64
CA ASP A 27 -1.60 -4.30 9.77
C ASP A 27 -1.30 -3.96 8.31
N ILE A 28 -0.44 -4.74 7.68
CA ILE A 28 -0.11 -4.62 6.26
C ILE A 28 -0.35 -5.95 5.55
N ARG A 29 -0.98 -5.90 4.38
CA ARG A 29 -1.26 -7.07 3.54
C ARG A 29 -0.64 -6.87 2.16
N THR A 30 0.06 -7.88 1.65
CA THR A 30 0.66 -7.83 0.31
C THR A 30 -0.30 -8.28 -0.76
N SER A 31 -0.14 -7.78 -1.99
CA SER A 31 -0.86 -8.27 -3.17
C SER A 31 -0.74 -9.79 -3.35
N LYS A 32 0.43 -10.36 -3.07
CA LYS A 32 0.65 -11.81 -2.99
C LYS A 32 -0.27 -12.52 -2.00
N SER A 33 -0.28 -12.09 -0.74
CA SER A 33 -1.12 -12.69 0.30
C SER A 33 -2.63 -12.45 0.07
N ALA A 34 -2.97 -11.43 -0.70
CA ALA A 34 -4.33 -11.13 -1.13
C ALA A 34 -4.77 -11.93 -2.38
N ARG A 35 -3.88 -12.71 -3.00
CA ARG A 35 -4.11 -13.38 -4.31
C ARG A 35 -4.43 -12.40 -5.44
N MET A 36 -3.78 -11.25 -5.41
CA MET A 36 -3.96 -10.13 -6.35
C MET A 36 -2.68 -9.86 -7.17
N LEU A 37 -1.68 -10.74 -7.17
CA LEU A 37 -0.50 -10.57 -8.03
C LEU A 37 -0.91 -10.51 -9.51
N GLY A 38 -0.33 -9.57 -10.26
CA GLY A 38 -0.64 -9.33 -11.67
C GLY A 38 -2.06 -8.80 -11.93
N ALA A 39 -2.84 -8.50 -10.89
CA ALA A 39 -4.10 -7.81 -11.06
C ALA A 39 -3.83 -6.35 -11.44
N SER A 40 -4.66 -5.78 -12.32
CA SER A 40 -4.56 -4.38 -12.71
C SER A 40 -4.72 -3.43 -11.53
N ASP A 41 -4.14 -2.23 -11.63
CA ASP A 41 -4.20 -1.20 -10.57
C ASP A 41 -5.63 -0.89 -10.12
N LYS A 42 -6.59 -0.86 -11.05
CA LYS A 42 -8.02 -0.70 -10.71
C LYS A 42 -8.54 -1.83 -9.82
N LYS A 43 -8.13 -3.07 -10.08
CA LYS A 43 -8.49 -4.23 -9.25
C LYS A 43 -7.77 -4.16 -7.90
N GLN A 44 -6.51 -3.71 -7.86
CA GLN A 44 -5.78 -3.45 -6.62
C GLN A 44 -6.50 -2.39 -5.76
N LEU A 45 -6.90 -1.27 -6.37
CA LEU A 45 -7.69 -0.21 -5.73
C LEU A 45 -9.01 -0.74 -5.20
N ALA A 46 -9.80 -1.43 -6.03
CA ALA A 46 -11.07 -2.01 -5.61
C ALA A 46 -10.91 -3.00 -4.44
N TYR A 47 -9.86 -3.83 -4.46
CA TYR A 47 -9.55 -4.73 -3.34
C TYR A 47 -9.23 -3.92 -2.08
N SER A 48 -8.33 -2.94 -2.16
CA SER A 48 -7.93 -2.10 -1.03
C SER A 48 -9.13 -1.32 -0.45
N LEU A 49 -10.00 -0.80 -1.31
CA LEU A 49 -11.21 -0.08 -0.96
C LEU A 49 -12.16 -0.98 -0.16
N LYS A 50 -12.47 -2.17 -0.72
CA LYS A 50 -13.35 -3.18 -0.11
C LYS A 50 -12.87 -3.65 1.26
N HIS A 51 -11.57 -3.68 1.50
CA HIS A 51 -10.98 -4.17 2.75
C HIS A 51 -10.53 -3.05 3.69
N GLU A 52 -10.89 -1.79 3.41
CA GLU A 52 -10.55 -0.62 4.23
C GLU A 52 -9.03 -0.41 4.39
N ARG A 53 -8.28 -0.62 3.31
CA ARG A 53 -6.81 -0.52 3.31
C ARG A 53 -6.31 0.66 2.49
N VAL A 54 -5.32 1.37 3.03
CA VAL A 54 -4.52 2.39 2.32
C VAL A 54 -3.50 1.68 1.43
N ILE A 55 -3.41 2.05 0.16
CA ILE A 55 -2.41 1.49 -0.76
C ILE A 55 -1.04 2.08 -0.47
N VAL A 56 -0.02 1.23 -0.44
CA VAL A 56 1.40 1.61 -0.43
C VAL A 56 1.99 1.17 -1.75
N THR A 57 2.59 2.08 -2.51
CA THR A 57 3.12 1.79 -3.86
C THR A 57 4.30 2.70 -4.23
N PHE A 58 5.12 2.24 -5.17
CA PHE A 58 6.14 3.04 -5.87
C PHE A 58 5.72 3.44 -7.30
N ASP A 59 4.51 3.06 -7.72
CA ASP A 59 3.97 3.30 -9.06
C ASP A 59 3.17 4.60 -9.11
N ASP A 60 3.47 5.47 -10.06
CA ASP A 60 2.75 6.72 -10.27
C ASP A 60 1.38 6.51 -10.95
N ASP A 61 1.11 5.33 -11.51
CA ASP A 61 -0.18 5.03 -12.14
C ASP A 61 -1.34 5.05 -11.13
N PHE A 62 -1.10 4.72 -9.85
CA PHE A 62 -2.09 4.93 -8.79
C PHE A 62 -2.42 6.41 -8.57
N LEU A 63 -1.45 7.33 -8.75
CA LEU A 63 -1.71 8.77 -8.67
C LEU A 63 -2.52 9.27 -9.87
N ARG A 64 -2.31 8.68 -11.05
CA ARG A 64 -3.15 8.96 -12.23
C ARG A 64 -4.57 8.50 -12.00
N LEU A 65 -4.77 7.32 -11.41
CA LEU A 65 -6.11 6.81 -11.07
C LEU A 65 -6.79 7.71 -10.02
N HIS A 66 -6.06 8.16 -9.00
CA HIS A 66 -6.56 9.16 -8.06
C HIS A 66 -7.00 10.45 -8.77
N SER A 67 -6.19 11.00 -9.67
CA SER A 67 -6.54 12.21 -10.42
C SER A 67 -7.78 12.06 -11.32
N LYS A 68 -8.12 10.83 -11.69
CA LYS A 68 -9.33 10.49 -12.46
C LYS A 68 -10.57 10.30 -11.58
N GLY A 69 -10.44 10.43 -10.26
CA GLY A 69 -11.53 10.28 -9.30
C GLY A 69 -11.86 8.83 -8.94
N GLU A 70 -10.94 7.88 -9.17
CA GLU A 70 -11.13 6.50 -8.72
C GLU A 70 -11.14 6.44 -7.18
N GLU A 71 -12.16 5.80 -6.62
CA GLU A 71 -12.32 5.72 -5.16
C GLU A 71 -11.25 4.86 -4.50
N HIS A 72 -10.76 5.32 -3.35
CA HIS A 72 -9.80 4.59 -2.52
C HIS A 72 -9.76 5.12 -1.09
N ASN A 73 -9.26 4.30 -0.16
CA ASN A 73 -9.08 4.70 1.24
C ASN A 73 -7.79 5.49 1.50
N GLY A 74 -7.01 5.79 0.46
CA GLY A 74 -5.78 6.56 0.53
C GLY A 74 -4.64 5.88 -0.23
N ILE A 75 -3.65 6.68 -0.62
CA ILE A 75 -2.45 6.23 -1.32
C ILE A 75 -1.23 6.83 -0.62
N ILE A 76 -0.33 5.96 -0.16
CA ILE A 76 1.05 6.29 0.22
C ILE A 76 1.93 6.00 -0.98
N PHE A 77 2.27 7.06 -1.69
CA PHE A 77 3.24 7.01 -2.77
C PHE A 77 4.65 7.18 -2.22
N ILE A 78 5.54 6.23 -2.53
CA ILE A 78 6.92 6.24 -2.06
C ILE A 78 7.84 6.65 -3.21
N SER A 79 8.65 7.68 -2.96
CA SER A 79 9.75 8.04 -3.86
C SER A 79 10.78 6.91 -3.93
N LYS A 80 11.18 6.53 -5.16
CA LYS A 80 12.22 5.51 -5.42
C LYS A 80 13.59 5.83 -4.79
N LYS A 81 13.83 7.08 -4.36
CA LYS A 81 15.08 7.51 -3.69
C LYS A 81 15.05 7.35 -2.17
N ALA A 82 13.89 7.04 -1.57
CA ALA A 82 13.77 6.91 -0.13
C ALA A 82 14.42 5.62 0.38
N SER A 83 15.16 5.70 1.49
CA SER A 83 15.74 4.50 2.12
C SER A 83 14.67 3.67 2.84
N LEU A 84 14.87 2.35 2.91
CA LEU A 84 13.94 1.42 3.57
C LEU A 84 13.60 1.84 5.01
N GLY A 85 14.62 2.22 5.80
CA GLY A 85 14.43 2.65 7.18
C GLY A 85 13.67 3.97 7.31
N TYR A 86 13.87 4.90 6.35
CA TYR A 86 13.08 6.13 6.29
C TYR A 86 11.61 5.83 6.00
N ILE A 87 11.34 4.95 5.02
CA ILE A 87 9.97 4.59 4.63
C ILE A 87 9.23 3.94 5.80
N ILE A 88 9.83 2.93 6.44
CA ILE A 88 9.21 2.23 7.59
C ILE A 88 8.85 3.24 8.69
N ARG A 89 9.77 4.14 9.04
CA ARG A 89 9.55 5.15 10.09
C ARG A 89 8.48 6.18 9.75
N LYS A 90 8.20 6.43 8.46
CA LYS A 90 7.21 7.41 8.03
C LYS A 90 5.80 6.83 7.85
N ILE A 91 5.69 5.51 7.71
CA ILE A 91 4.39 4.80 7.64
C ILE A 91 3.83 4.53 9.05
N MET A 92 4.71 4.34 10.04
CA MET A 92 4.33 4.34 11.46
C MET A 92 3.93 5.73 11.95
#